data_AF-A0A9W6WFF0-F1
#
_entry.id   AF-A0A9W6WFF0-F1
#
_cell.length_a   1.000
_cell.length_b   1.000
_cell.length_c   1.000
_cell.angle_alpha   90.00
_cell.angle_beta   90.00
_cell.angle_gamma   90.00
#
_symmetry.space_group_name_H-M   'P 1'
#
loop_
_entity.id
_entity.type
_entity.pdbx_description
1 polymer ?
#
loop_
_entity_poly.entity_id
_entity_poly.type
_entity_poly.pdbx_seq_one_letter_code
_entity_poly.pdbx_strand_id
1 'polypeptide(L)'
;MLALKVDNPYTGETFCEVAYDSKAEAHAKLDAAVKAQLDWKNVPLSERQALCTKWISALSSNAESIAHEISGMMGKPVQQARNEVNGTIDRAKLHLCLLRDLSEGALAVLGWSQTATNMSNEVLLLSNCDAGYVTADADAEAAAEGLVDGVCYNAGQSCCGVERIYVHESKYDHFLEKAKSLFEAYTLGDPTDAKTSMGPMALPTAPKMLDAHVNDAVAKGALKLTGSGIVTDAAGKGRFYSPTLLAGCNGSMDIMTEESFGPIVGVERVSSDAEAIKKINDSKYGLTASIFSSDREHAMALGAQISAGTVYMNRCDVLDPYLPWTGTRDSGKGISLSKHGFRGVTKLKSVSAGVLLML
;
A
#
# COMPACT_ATOMS: atom_id res chain seq x y z
N MET A 1 -10.21 28.41 17.56
CA MET A 1 -10.01 27.62 16.34
C MET A 1 -10.20 26.16 16.70
N LEU A 2 -10.97 25.39 15.92
CA LEU A 2 -11.05 23.94 16.09
C LEU A 2 -9.71 23.36 15.61
N ALA A 3 -9.03 22.61 16.47
CA ALA A 3 -7.79 21.93 16.14
C ALA A 3 -7.99 20.42 16.28
N LEU A 4 -7.49 19.66 15.29
CA LEU A 4 -7.40 18.21 15.34
C LEU A 4 -6.21 17.85 16.21
N LYS A 5 -6.46 17.04 17.24
CA LYS A 5 -5.40 16.47 18.07
C LYS A 5 -4.93 15.17 17.44
N VAL A 6 -3.65 15.08 17.16
CA VAL A 6 -3.00 13.84 16.72
C VAL A 6 -2.33 13.24 17.95
N ASP A 7 -2.75 12.05 18.37
CA ASP A 7 -2.13 11.34 19.47
C ASP A 7 -0.99 10.44 18.97
N ASN A 8 0.00 10.21 19.83
CA ASN A 8 1.03 9.21 19.59
C ASN A 8 0.46 7.82 19.90
N PRO A 9 0.40 6.88 18.94
CA PRO A 9 -0.24 5.58 19.15
C PRO A 9 0.45 4.68 20.17
N TYR A 10 1.72 4.94 20.51
CA TYR A 10 2.46 4.23 21.54
C TYR A 10 2.21 4.82 22.94
N THR A 11 2.30 6.13 23.10
CA THR A 11 2.18 6.76 24.44
C THR A 11 0.74 7.12 24.82
N GLY A 12 -0.14 7.31 23.83
CA GLY A 12 -1.50 7.85 24.00
C GLY A 12 -1.53 9.37 24.27
N GLU A 13 -0.39 10.03 24.31
CA GLU A 13 -0.28 11.47 24.54
C GLU A 13 -0.53 12.25 23.23
N THR A 14 -0.91 13.53 23.34
CA THR A 14 -1.01 14.38 22.14
C THR A 14 0.38 14.62 21.56
N PHE A 15 0.59 14.19 20.31
CA PHE A 15 1.82 14.40 19.55
C PHE A 15 1.87 15.81 18.94
N CYS A 16 0.79 16.21 18.25
CA CYS A 16 0.67 17.56 17.70
C CYS A 16 -0.80 17.98 17.55
N GLU A 17 -1.02 19.26 17.30
CA GLU A 17 -2.32 19.81 16.96
C GLU A 17 -2.29 20.45 15.57
N VAL A 18 -3.28 20.12 14.74
CA VAL A 18 -3.41 20.63 13.37
C VAL A 18 -4.66 21.47 13.26
N ALA A 19 -4.55 22.69 12.73
CA ALA A 19 -5.70 23.57 12.57
C ALA A 19 -6.70 23.02 11.53
N TYR A 20 -7.99 23.12 11.83
CA TYR A 20 -9.05 22.81 10.88
C TYR A 20 -9.30 23.99 9.95
N ASP A 21 -9.29 23.76 8.64
CA ASP A 21 -9.80 24.72 7.67
C ASP A 21 -11.32 24.73 7.70
N SER A 22 -11.92 25.88 7.94
CA SER A 22 -13.35 26.06 7.65
C SER A 22 -13.65 25.81 6.17
N LYS A 23 -14.91 25.51 5.85
CA LYS A 23 -15.36 25.36 4.46
C LYS A 23 -14.98 26.55 3.58
N ALA A 24 -15.02 27.78 4.13
CA ALA A 24 -14.64 28.99 3.43
C ALA A 24 -13.13 29.04 3.14
N GLU A 25 -12.29 28.69 4.12
CA GLU A 25 -10.84 28.64 3.95
C GLU A 25 -10.42 27.55 2.95
N ALA A 26 -11.06 26.38 2.99
CA ALA A 26 -10.84 25.32 2.02
C ALA A 26 -11.17 25.77 0.58
N HIS A 27 -12.30 26.45 0.37
CA HIS A 27 -12.64 27.02 -0.93
C HIS A 27 -11.65 28.11 -1.36
N ALA A 28 -11.24 29.00 -0.46
CA ALA A 28 -10.28 30.04 -0.78
C ALA A 28 -8.91 29.47 -1.22
N LYS A 29 -8.44 28.39 -0.56
CA LYS A 29 -7.22 27.67 -0.96
C LYS A 29 -7.37 27.02 -2.34
N LEU A 30 -8.54 26.44 -2.63
CA LEU A 30 -8.83 25.88 -3.95
C LEU A 30 -8.81 26.96 -5.04
N ASP A 31 -9.45 28.10 -4.82
CA ASP A 31 -9.45 29.24 -5.76
C ASP A 31 -8.03 29.75 -6.02
N ALA A 32 -7.20 29.84 -4.97
CA ALA A 32 -5.80 30.21 -5.08
C ALA A 32 -4.99 29.20 -5.91
N ALA A 33 -5.22 27.89 -5.70
CA ALA A 33 -4.56 26.83 -6.47
C ALA A 33 -4.95 26.88 -7.96
N VAL A 34 -6.22 27.12 -8.28
CA VAL A 34 -6.71 27.28 -9.67
C VAL A 34 -6.03 28.48 -10.33
N LYS A 35 -5.91 29.60 -9.63
CA LYS A 35 -5.20 30.78 -10.16
C LYS A 35 -3.72 30.49 -10.42
N ALA A 36 -3.03 29.87 -9.46
CA ALA A 36 -1.61 29.52 -9.59
C ALA A 36 -1.35 28.54 -10.76
N GLN A 37 -2.27 27.62 -11.02
CA GLN A 37 -2.17 26.66 -12.13
C GLN A 37 -2.07 27.35 -13.51
N LEU A 38 -2.77 28.47 -13.69
CA LEU A 38 -2.79 29.20 -14.97
C LEU A 38 -1.43 29.79 -15.32
N ASP A 39 -0.66 30.19 -14.32
CA ASP A 39 0.71 30.67 -14.49
C ASP A 39 1.68 29.48 -14.58
N TRP A 40 1.52 28.49 -13.69
CA TRP A 40 2.41 27.32 -13.58
C TRP A 40 2.48 26.48 -14.85
N LYS A 41 1.38 26.37 -15.61
CA LYS A 41 1.37 25.60 -16.88
C LYS A 41 2.32 26.18 -17.93
N ASN A 42 2.67 27.45 -17.83
CA ASN A 42 3.57 28.14 -18.77
C ASN A 42 5.04 28.09 -18.33
N VAL A 43 5.33 27.63 -17.10
CA VAL A 43 6.70 27.51 -16.60
C VAL A 43 7.44 26.42 -17.40
N PRO A 44 8.65 26.69 -17.93
CA PRO A 44 9.42 25.70 -18.68
C PRO A 44 9.64 24.41 -17.90
N LEU A 45 9.70 23.27 -18.60
CA LEU A 45 9.94 21.97 -17.96
C LEU A 45 11.25 21.94 -17.15
N SER A 46 12.32 22.53 -17.69
CA SER A 46 13.62 22.61 -17.02
C SER A 46 13.55 23.35 -15.68
N GLU A 47 12.81 24.44 -15.61
CA GLU A 47 12.61 25.21 -14.37
C GLU A 47 11.78 24.43 -13.35
N ARG A 48 10.71 23.74 -13.80
CA ARG A 48 9.92 22.86 -12.93
C ARG A 48 10.76 21.72 -12.37
N GLN A 49 11.60 21.09 -13.19
CA GLN A 49 12.54 20.06 -12.76
C GLN A 49 13.51 20.60 -11.70
N ALA A 50 14.07 21.80 -11.91
CA ALA A 50 14.96 22.42 -10.93
C ALA A 50 14.26 22.67 -9.57
N LEU A 51 12.99 23.08 -9.58
CA LEU A 51 12.20 23.26 -8.37
C LEU A 51 11.92 21.92 -7.66
N CYS A 52 11.56 20.88 -8.40
CA CYS A 52 11.42 19.53 -7.85
C CYS A 52 12.73 18.99 -7.28
N THR A 53 13.89 19.24 -7.93
CA THR A 53 15.20 18.88 -7.39
C THR A 53 15.48 19.59 -6.07
N LYS A 54 15.19 20.90 -5.96
CA LYS A 54 15.30 21.63 -4.70
C LYS A 54 14.41 21.04 -3.60
N TRP A 55 13.17 20.65 -3.95
CA TRP A 55 12.27 19.98 -3.01
C TRP A 55 12.83 18.63 -2.54
N ILE A 56 13.39 17.81 -3.43
CA ILE A 56 14.04 16.55 -3.06
C ILE A 56 15.22 16.81 -2.10
N SER A 57 16.04 17.83 -2.39
CA SER A 57 17.14 18.21 -1.49
C SER A 57 16.64 18.62 -0.10
N ALA A 58 15.57 19.41 -0.03
CA ALA A 58 14.96 19.79 1.24
C ALA A 58 14.41 18.56 1.99
N LEU A 59 13.74 17.63 1.29
CA LEU A 59 13.25 16.39 1.88
C LEU A 59 14.40 15.54 2.44
N SER A 60 15.49 15.39 1.68
CA SER A 60 16.69 14.66 2.12
C SER A 60 17.35 15.31 3.34
N SER A 61 17.47 16.64 3.37
CA SER A 61 18.06 17.37 4.51
C SER A 61 17.24 17.27 5.79
N ASN A 62 15.95 16.97 5.70
CA ASN A 62 15.05 16.82 6.85
C ASN A 62 14.63 15.37 7.11
N ALA A 63 15.25 14.40 6.44
CA ALA A 63 14.76 13.02 6.39
C ALA A 63 14.59 12.38 7.77
N GLU A 64 15.53 12.65 8.69
CA GLU A 64 15.48 12.09 10.05
C GLU A 64 14.34 12.67 10.88
N SER A 65 14.13 14.00 10.84
CA SER A 65 13.00 14.65 11.53
C SER A 65 11.68 14.11 11.01
N ILE A 66 11.55 14.00 9.68
CA ILE A 66 10.33 13.49 9.03
C ILE A 66 10.08 12.03 9.43
N ALA A 67 11.12 11.19 9.48
CA ALA A 67 10.96 9.80 9.90
C ALA A 67 10.48 9.69 11.37
N HIS A 68 11.00 10.53 12.27
CA HIS A 68 10.54 10.60 13.65
C HIS A 68 9.10 11.11 13.77
N GLU A 69 8.71 12.10 12.96
CA GLU A 69 7.32 12.59 12.91
C GLU A 69 6.36 11.51 12.41
N ILE A 70 6.70 10.81 11.33
CA ILE A 70 5.90 9.69 10.81
C ILE A 70 5.76 8.60 11.88
N SER A 71 6.87 8.21 12.51
CA SER A 71 6.86 7.19 13.57
C SER A 71 6.02 7.63 14.77
N GLY A 72 6.14 8.88 15.19
CA GLY A 72 5.40 9.45 16.31
C GLY A 72 3.89 9.56 16.07
N MET A 73 3.46 9.86 14.84
CA MET A 73 2.04 9.97 14.48
C MET A 73 1.40 8.62 14.11
N MET A 74 2.17 7.71 13.50
CA MET A 74 1.64 6.47 12.91
C MET A 74 2.00 5.20 13.70
N GLY A 75 2.99 5.26 14.58
CA GLY A 75 3.41 4.13 15.42
C GLY A 75 4.40 3.16 14.76
N LYS A 76 4.69 3.25 13.45
CA LYS A 76 5.65 2.33 12.82
C LYS A 76 7.07 2.50 13.38
N PRO A 77 7.88 1.44 13.51
CA PRO A 77 9.27 1.55 13.91
C PRO A 77 10.01 2.62 13.09
N VAL A 78 10.82 3.45 13.74
CA VAL A 78 11.46 4.61 13.09
C VAL A 78 12.31 4.20 11.88
N GLN A 79 12.90 3.00 11.90
CA GLN A 79 13.62 2.46 10.76
C GLN A 79 12.72 2.23 9.53
N GLN A 80 11.48 1.78 9.72
CA GLN A 80 10.51 1.65 8.63
C GLN A 80 10.11 3.03 8.08
N ALA A 81 9.94 4.03 8.96
CA ALA A 81 9.69 5.41 8.53
C ALA A 81 10.87 6.00 7.72
N ARG A 82 12.13 5.73 8.11
CA ARG A 82 13.30 6.12 7.31
C ARG A 82 13.27 5.47 5.92
N ASN A 83 12.92 4.19 5.85
CA ASN A 83 12.80 3.47 4.57
C ASN A 83 11.70 4.11 3.68
N GLU A 84 10.59 4.55 4.26
CA GLU A 84 9.51 5.27 3.57
C GLU A 84 9.98 6.61 2.99
N VAL A 85 10.71 7.41 3.78
CA VAL A 85 11.28 8.69 3.33
C VAL A 85 12.28 8.48 2.21
N ASN A 86 13.19 7.51 2.35
CA ASN A 86 14.16 7.16 1.32
C ASN A 86 13.47 6.67 0.04
N GLY A 87 12.48 5.79 0.17
CA GLY A 87 11.67 5.35 -0.95
C GLY A 87 10.98 6.52 -1.66
N THR A 88 10.46 7.50 -0.92
CA THR A 88 9.86 8.71 -1.50
C THR A 88 10.88 9.53 -2.30
N ILE A 89 12.08 9.72 -1.75
CA ILE A 89 13.18 10.43 -2.41
C ILE A 89 13.57 9.72 -3.73
N ASP A 90 13.73 8.40 -3.70
CA ASP A 90 14.15 7.63 -4.86
C ASP A 90 13.07 7.61 -5.95
N ARG A 91 11.80 7.47 -5.56
CA ARG A 91 10.67 7.59 -6.48
C ARG A 91 10.60 8.97 -7.12
N ALA A 92 10.82 10.04 -6.35
CA ALA A 92 10.81 11.40 -6.88
C ALA A 92 11.95 11.64 -7.89
N LYS A 93 13.16 11.16 -7.59
CA LYS A 93 14.30 11.21 -8.52
C LYS A 93 14.00 10.46 -9.80
N LEU A 94 13.40 9.26 -9.71
CA LEU A 94 13.01 8.51 -10.89
C LEU A 94 11.99 9.26 -11.75
N HIS A 95 10.94 9.82 -11.15
CA HIS A 95 9.94 10.58 -11.91
C HIS A 95 10.57 11.76 -12.65
N LEU A 96 11.60 12.42 -12.08
CA LEU A 96 12.35 13.46 -12.80
C LEU A 96 13.11 12.93 -14.02
N CYS A 97 13.65 11.73 -13.95
CA CYS A 97 14.26 11.06 -15.10
C CYS A 97 13.22 10.73 -16.17
N LEU A 98 12.11 10.08 -15.78
CA LEU A 98 11.03 9.70 -16.71
C LEU A 98 10.40 10.90 -17.43
N LEU A 99 10.36 12.08 -16.78
CA LEU A 99 9.90 13.32 -17.42
C LEU A 99 10.79 13.77 -18.59
N ARG A 100 12.09 13.45 -18.57
CA ARG A 100 13.00 13.78 -19.68
C ARG A 100 12.64 12.96 -20.92
N ASP A 101 12.43 11.66 -20.74
CA ASP A 101 12.10 10.74 -21.84
C ASP A 101 10.76 11.07 -22.52
N LEU A 102 9.79 11.60 -21.76
CA LEU A 102 8.50 12.06 -22.32
C LEU A 102 8.64 13.34 -23.16
N SER A 103 9.63 14.19 -22.89
CA SER A 103 9.83 15.46 -23.58
C SER A 103 10.44 15.32 -24.98
N GLU A 104 11.13 14.20 -25.27
CA GLU A 104 11.69 13.91 -26.59
C GLU A 104 10.65 13.39 -27.60
N GLY A 105 9.48 12.93 -27.14
CA GLY A 105 8.42 12.38 -28.01
C GLY A 105 7.12 13.18 -28.09
N ALA A 106 6.89 14.15 -27.20
CA ALA A 106 5.64 14.91 -27.18
C ALA A 106 5.83 16.32 -26.63
N LEU A 107 5.49 17.33 -27.44
CA LEU A 107 5.14 18.67 -26.97
C LEU A 107 3.83 18.58 -26.16
N ALA A 108 3.89 18.01 -24.96
CA ALA A 108 2.81 18.00 -24.00
C ALA A 108 3.12 19.00 -22.89
N VAL A 109 2.41 20.13 -22.90
CA VAL A 109 2.40 21.08 -21.79
C VAL A 109 1.91 20.34 -20.55
N LEU A 110 2.80 20.10 -19.58
CA LEU A 110 2.46 19.60 -18.25
C LEU A 110 1.67 20.69 -17.51
N GLY A 111 0.39 20.85 -17.82
CA GLY A 111 -0.53 21.61 -16.98
C GLY A 111 -1.13 20.64 -15.98
N TRP A 112 -1.00 20.93 -14.68
CA TRP A 112 -1.81 20.27 -13.67
C TRP A 112 -3.27 20.52 -14.03
N SER A 113 -4.01 19.52 -14.48
CA SER A 113 -5.46 19.68 -14.67
C SER A 113 -6.15 19.30 -13.37
N GLN A 114 -6.70 20.28 -12.65
CA GLN A 114 -7.81 19.99 -11.75
C GLN A 114 -9.08 20.62 -12.28
N THR A 115 -10.09 19.77 -12.32
CA THR A 115 -11.37 19.90 -12.97
C THR A 115 -12.35 20.63 -12.06
N ALA A 116 -12.62 21.89 -12.36
CA ALA A 116 -13.73 22.65 -11.78
C ALA A 116 -15.07 22.40 -12.50
N THR A 117 -15.25 21.25 -13.16
CA THR A 117 -16.53 20.84 -13.79
C THR A 117 -16.69 19.32 -13.80
N ASN A 118 -17.72 18.80 -13.10
CA ASN A 118 -18.41 17.49 -13.06
C ASN A 118 -17.85 16.18 -13.69
N MET A 119 -16.68 16.12 -14.32
CA MET A 119 -16.01 14.90 -14.77
C MET A 119 -14.50 15.03 -14.57
N SER A 120 -14.04 14.70 -13.37
CA SER A 120 -12.64 14.67 -12.93
C SER A 120 -11.89 13.48 -13.53
N ASN A 121 -10.64 13.70 -13.98
CA ASN A 121 -9.67 12.61 -14.19
C ASN A 121 -9.21 12.11 -12.82
N GLU A 122 -9.98 11.20 -12.23
CA GLU A 122 -9.72 10.68 -10.91
C GLU A 122 -8.77 9.49 -10.99
N VAL A 123 -7.65 9.57 -10.29
CA VAL A 123 -6.84 8.42 -9.92
C VAL A 123 -7.25 8.04 -8.50
N LEU A 124 -7.87 6.87 -8.35
CA LEU A 124 -8.29 6.30 -7.08
C LEU A 124 -7.50 5.02 -6.85
N LEU A 125 -6.83 4.94 -5.71
CA LEU A 125 -6.17 3.74 -5.21
C LEU A 125 -6.78 3.49 -3.84
N LEU A 126 -7.57 2.43 -3.73
CA LEU A 126 -8.49 2.19 -2.63
C LEU A 126 -8.22 0.82 -1.98
N SER A 127 -9.12 0.43 -1.08
CA SER A 127 -9.08 -0.79 -0.28
C SER A 127 -8.73 -2.06 -1.04
N ASN A 128 -8.29 -3.02 -0.23
CA ASN A 128 -7.63 -4.23 -0.66
C ASN A 128 -8.13 -5.49 0.08
N CYS A 129 -7.93 -6.67 -0.51
CA CYS A 129 -7.84 -7.96 0.18
C CYS A 129 -6.83 -8.85 -0.59
N ASP A 130 -5.57 -8.41 -0.61
CA ASP A 130 -4.54 -8.99 -1.49
C ASP A 130 -4.24 -10.42 -1.10
N ALA A 131 -4.11 -11.25 -2.13
CA ALA A 131 -3.88 -12.67 -1.96
C ALA A 131 -2.39 -13.03 -2.10
N GLY A 132 -1.89 -13.87 -1.20
CA GLY A 132 -0.69 -14.67 -1.39
C GLY A 132 -1.04 -16.08 -1.86
N TYR A 133 -0.33 -16.63 -2.82
CA TYR A 133 -0.45 -18.01 -3.25
C TYR A 133 0.88 -18.74 -3.19
N VAL A 134 0.92 -19.87 -2.48
CA VAL A 134 2.07 -20.78 -2.41
C VAL A 134 1.77 -22.01 -3.26
N THR A 135 2.43 -22.12 -4.41
CA THR A 135 2.22 -23.20 -5.40
C THR A 135 2.79 -24.54 -4.92
N ALA A 136 2.45 -25.62 -5.64
CA ALA A 136 2.96 -26.96 -5.34
C ALA A 136 4.49 -27.09 -5.47
N ASP A 137 5.13 -26.29 -6.31
CA ASP A 137 6.58 -26.29 -6.55
C ASP A 137 7.34 -25.26 -5.69
N ALA A 138 6.63 -24.43 -4.92
CA ALA A 138 7.23 -23.41 -4.08
C ALA A 138 8.13 -23.99 -2.97
N ASP A 139 9.13 -23.21 -2.57
CA ASP A 139 9.77 -23.35 -1.26
C ASP A 139 8.82 -22.79 -0.19
N ALA A 140 8.30 -23.67 0.66
CA ALA A 140 7.33 -23.30 1.68
C ALA A 140 7.93 -22.38 2.76
N GLU A 141 9.23 -22.50 3.05
CA GLU A 141 9.87 -21.68 4.07
C GLU A 141 10.13 -20.27 3.56
N ALA A 142 10.70 -20.16 2.35
CA ALA A 142 10.91 -18.85 1.72
C ALA A 142 9.56 -18.13 1.47
N ALA A 143 8.51 -18.88 1.12
CA ALA A 143 7.17 -18.34 0.98
C ALA A 143 6.60 -17.84 2.31
N ALA A 144 6.78 -18.59 3.41
CA ALA A 144 6.39 -18.15 4.74
C ALA A 144 7.14 -16.89 5.17
N GLU A 145 8.46 -16.81 4.94
CA GLU A 145 9.25 -15.62 5.27
C GLU A 145 8.74 -14.37 4.53
N GLY A 146 8.51 -14.46 3.22
CA GLY A 146 7.99 -13.35 2.44
C GLY A 146 6.57 -12.95 2.83
N LEU A 147 5.65 -13.92 2.91
CA LEU A 147 4.24 -13.63 3.18
C LEU A 147 4.00 -13.14 4.60
N VAL A 148 4.70 -13.68 5.61
CA VAL A 148 4.56 -13.19 7.00
C VAL A 148 5.05 -11.75 7.12
N ASP A 149 6.17 -11.40 6.48
CA ASP A 149 6.62 -10.00 6.45
C ASP A 149 5.59 -9.11 5.73
N GLY A 150 5.03 -9.57 4.61
CA GLY A 150 3.95 -8.85 3.90
C GLY A 150 2.65 -8.67 4.68
N VAL A 151 2.38 -9.51 5.69
CA VAL A 151 1.24 -9.34 6.61
C VAL A 151 1.60 -8.38 7.75
N CYS A 152 2.81 -8.46 8.28
CA CYS A 152 3.16 -7.82 9.56
C CYS A 152 3.95 -6.50 9.40
N TYR A 153 4.53 -6.22 8.23
CA TYR A 153 5.21 -4.95 7.95
C TYR A 153 4.25 -3.78 8.20
N ASN A 154 4.73 -2.72 8.86
CA ASN A 154 3.88 -1.61 9.30
C ASN A 154 2.66 -2.03 10.16
N ALA A 155 2.75 -3.16 10.88
CA ALA A 155 1.65 -3.79 11.58
C ALA A 155 0.44 -4.10 10.66
N GLY A 156 0.70 -4.51 9.41
CA GLY A 156 -0.31 -4.83 8.40
C GLY A 156 -1.10 -3.64 7.87
N GLN A 157 -0.72 -2.42 8.24
CA GLN A 157 -1.39 -1.18 7.81
C GLN A 157 -0.83 -0.72 6.45
N SER A 158 -0.94 -1.57 5.43
CA SER A 158 -0.47 -1.31 4.07
C SER A 158 -1.54 -1.65 3.04
N CYS A 159 -1.79 -0.74 2.11
CA CYS A 159 -2.76 -0.99 1.03
C CYS A 159 -2.37 -2.18 0.14
N CYS A 160 -1.08 -2.55 0.07
CA CYS A 160 -0.62 -3.75 -0.64
C CYS A 160 -0.04 -4.83 0.28
N GLY A 161 -0.42 -4.77 1.57
CA GLY A 161 -0.16 -5.83 2.53
C GLY A 161 -0.95 -7.09 2.18
N VAL A 162 -0.43 -8.25 2.57
CA VAL A 162 -1.10 -9.54 2.35
C VAL A 162 -2.24 -9.68 3.35
N GLU A 163 -3.46 -9.93 2.86
CA GLU A 163 -4.67 -10.01 3.69
C GLU A 163 -5.21 -11.44 3.79
N ARG A 164 -4.92 -12.30 2.80
CA ARG A 164 -5.33 -13.71 2.77
C ARG A 164 -4.34 -14.57 2.02
N ILE A 165 -4.18 -15.82 2.44
CA ILE A 165 -3.18 -16.72 1.86
C ILE A 165 -3.83 -18.03 1.43
N TYR A 166 -3.53 -18.45 0.21
CA TYR A 166 -3.85 -19.77 -0.32
C TYR A 166 -2.57 -20.60 -0.38
N VAL A 167 -2.61 -21.83 0.11
CA VAL A 167 -1.44 -22.72 0.09
C VAL A 167 -1.82 -24.06 -0.51
N HIS A 168 -1.06 -24.50 -1.50
CA HIS A 168 -1.22 -25.82 -2.10
C HIS A 168 -1.12 -26.91 -1.01
N GLU A 169 -1.99 -27.91 -1.07
CA GLU A 169 -2.14 -28.92 -0.03
C GLU A 169 -0.84 -29.64 0.36
N SER A 170 0.07 -29.83 -0.61
CA SER A 170 1.39 -30.45 -0.40
C SER A 170 2.39 -29.58 0.39
N LYS A 171 2.09 -28.29 0.55
CA LYS A 171 2.94 -27.30 1.26
C LYS A 171 2.31 -26.78 2.55
N TYR A 172 1.02 -27.00 2.74
CA TYR A 172 0.21 -26.33 3.75
C TYR A 172 0.73 -26.51 5.18
N ASP A 173 1.02 -27.75 5.61
CA ASP A 173 1.41 -28.00 6.99
C ASP A 173 2.81 -27.43 7.29
N HIS A 174 3.76 -27.59 6.37
CA HIS A 174 5.12 -27.03 6.49
C HIS A 174 5.12 -25.49 6.46
N PHE A 175 4.31 -24.90 5.58
CA PHE A 175 4.10 -23.45 5.53
C PHE A 175 3.57 -22.93 6.87
N LEU A 176 2.53 -23.55 7.43
CA LEU A 176 1.94 -23.11 8.69
C LEU A 176 2.91 -23.23 9.87
N GLU A 177 3.71 -24.30 9.92
CA GLU A 177 4.72 -24.48 10.96
C GLU A 177 5.75 -23.34 10.93
N LYS A 178 6.30 -23.04 9.76
CA LYS A 178 7.25 -21.94 9.59
C LYS A 178 6.60 -20.59 9.87
N ALA A 179 5.42 -20.33 9.30
CA ALA A 179 4.69 -19.07 9.47
C ALA A 179 4.39 -18.81 10.95
N LYS A 180 3.94 -19.83 11.70
CA LYS A 180 3.70 -19.72 13.15
C LYS A 180 4.93 -19.20 13.89
N SER A 181 6.11 -19.78 13.63
CA SER A 181 7.36 -19.36 14.29
C SER A 181 7.73 -17.91 13.99
N LEU A 182 7.48 -17.44 12.76
CA LEU A 182 7.77 -16.07 12.33
C LEU A 182 6.80 -15.06 12.97
N PHE A 183 5.51 -15.40 13.04
CA PHE A 183 4.50 -14.59 13.72
C PHE A 183 4.83 -14.40 15.21
N GLU A 184 5.32 -15.44 15.88
CA GLU A 184 5.72 -15.40 17.30
C GLU A 184 7.03 -14.64 17.55
N ALA A 185 7.84 -14.39 16.52
CA ALA A 185 9.13 -13.72 16.64
C ALA A 185 9.04 -12.18 16.67
N TYR A 186 7.88 -11.59 16.36
CA TYR A 186 7.72 -10.13 16.40
C TYR A 186 7.78 -9.59 17.84
N THR A 187 8.54 -8.52 17.99
CA THR A 187 8.72 -7.81 19.26
C THR A 187 7.95 -6.49 19.19
N LEU A 188 6.89 -6.41 20.01
CA LEU A 188 6.04 -5.22 20.15
C LEU A 188 6.67 -4.26 21.16
N GLY A 189 6.69 -2.96 20.86
CA GLY A 189 7.27 -1.99 21.77
C GLY A 189 7.32 -0.57 21.25
N ASP A 190 8.16 0.24 21.91
CA ASP A 190 8.41 1.63 21.54
C ASP A 190 8.96 1.70 20.10
N PRO A 191 8.32 2.43 19.18
CA PRO A 191 8.78 2.57 17.80
C PRO A 191 10.18 3.15 17.63
N THR A 192 10.72 3.79 18.67
CA THR A 192 12.07 4.36 18.69
C THR A 192 13.13 3.37 19.20
N ASP A 193 12.74 2.26 19.83
CA ASP A 193 13.66 1.21 20.25
C ASP A 193 14.06 0.35 19.05
N ALA A 194 15.37 0.17 18.86
CA ALA A 194 15.93 -0.67 17.79
C ALA A 194 15.55 -2.15 17.89
N LYS A 195 15.08 -2.62 19.07
CA LYS A 195 14.59 -3.99 19.26
C LYS A 195 13.14 -4.18 18.82
N THR A 196 12.38 -3.10 18.64
CA THR A 196 10.98 -3.17 18.20
C THR A 196 10.92 -3.53 16.72
N SER A 197 10.33 -4.68 16.41
CA SER A 197 10.08 -5.09 15.02
C SER A 197 8.67 -4.80 14.53
N MET A 198 7.71 -4.57 15.44
CA MET A 198 6.36 -4.13 15.07
C MET A 198 5.82 -3.07 16.05
N GLY A 199 5.32 -1.97 15.49
CA GLY A 199 4.74 -0.85 16.24
C GLY A 199 3.24 -1.01 16.53
N PRO A 200 2.63 -0.08 17.28
CA PRO A 200 1.19 -0.08 17.55
C PRO A 200 0.34 0.26 16.33
N MET A 201 -0.96 -0.03 16.42
CA MET A 201 -1.96 0.38 15.46
C MET A 201 -2.14 1.90 15.49
N ALA A 202 -2.20 2.53 14.32
CA ALA A 202 -2.29 3.99 14.20
C ALA A 202 -3.59 4.52 14.82
N LEU A 203 -4.72 3.87 14.56
CA LEU A 203 -6.04 4.29 15.03
C LEU A 203 -6.50 3.51 16.28
N PRO A 204 -7.17 4.16 17.25
CA PRO A 204 -7.70 3.51 18.45
C PRO A 204 -8.82 2.49 18.15
N THR A 205 -9.47 2.60 16.99
CA THR A 205 -10.55 1.69 16.57
C THR A 205 -10.02 0.38 15.96
N ALA A 206 -8.80 0.38 15.41
CA ALA A 206 -8.26 -0.74 14.65
C ALA A 206 -8.17 -2.05 15.46
N PRO A 207 -7.65 -2.09 16.71
CA PRO A 207 -7.59 -3.34 17.46
C PRO A 207 -8.94 -4.04 17.66
N LYS A 208 -10.04 -3.28 17.79
CA LYS A 208 -11.39 -3.85 17.94
C LYS A 208 -11.92 -4.41 16.62
N MET A 209 -11.60 -3.77 15.50
CA MET A 209 -11.98 -4.26 14.17
C MET A 209 -11.28 -5.61 13.88
N LEU A 210 -9.97 -5.67 14.15
CA LEU A 210 -9.19 -6.90 13.99
C LEU A 210 -9.72 -8.03 14.88
N ASP A 211 -10.08 -7.73 16.12
CA ASP A 211 -10.67 -8.72 17.02
C ASP A 211 -12.00 -9.26 16.49
N ALA A 212 -12.82 -8.43 15.85
CA ALA A 212 -14.06 -8.89 15.23
C ALA A 212 -13.79 -9.88 14.08
N HIS A 213 -12.81 -9.61 13.21
CA HIS A 213 -12.44 -10.52 12.11
C HIS A 213 -11.92 -11.87 12.63
N VAL A 214 -11.06 -11.84 13.66
CA VAL A 214 -10.53 -13.06 14.29
C VAL A 214 -11.64 -13.87 14.96
N ASN A 215 -12.53 -13.20 15.71
CA ASN A 215 -13.65 -13.86 16.38
C ASN A 215 -14.66 -14.45 15.39
N ASP A 216 -14.94 -13.76 14.29
CA ASP A 216 -15.78 -14.27 13.20
C ASP A 216 -15.20 -15.57 12.61
N ALA A 217 -13.90 -15.55 12.25
CA ALA A 217 -13.23 -16.71 11.69
C ALA A 217 -13.24 -17.91 12.65
N VAL A 218 -12.93 -17.69 13.93
CA VAL A 218 -12.95 -18.74 14.96
C VAL A 218 -14.37 -19.29 15.18
N ALA A 219 -15.38 -18.42 15.24
CA ALA A 219 -16.78 -18.84 15.36
C ALA A 219 -17.25 -19.70 14.16
N LYS A 220 -16.66 -19.46 12.98
CA LYS A 220 -16.90 -20.23 11.75
C LYS A 220 -15.95 -21.43 11.58
N GLY A 221 -15.14 -21.75 12.58
CA GLY A 221 -14.33 -22.98 12.63
C GLY A 221 -12.86 -22.85 12.25
N ALA A 222 -12.33 -21.64 12.06
CA ALA A 222 -10.89 -21.44 11.90
C ALA A 222 -10.15 -21.76 13.20
N LEU A 223 -8.91 -22.24 13.07
CA LEU A 223 -8.01 -22.47 14.19
C LEU A 223 -7.06 -21.28 14.34
N LYS A 224 -7.08 -20.60 15.49
CA LYS A 224 -6.10 -19.58 15.84
C LYS A 224 -4.78 -20.21 16.27
N LEU A 225 -3.74 -20.06 15.46
CA LEU A 225 -2.42 -20.66 15.67
C LEU A 225 -1.49 -19.78 16.52
N THR A 226 -1.59 -18.46 16.37
CA THR A 226 -0.81 -17.46 17.12
C THR A 226 -1.72 -16.32 17.57
N GLY A 227 -1.18 -15.41 18.37
CA GLY A 227 -1.83 -14.15 18.69
C GLY A 227 -2.73 -14.19 19.91
N SER A 228 -2.49 -13.28 20.84
CA SER A 228 -3.29 -13.07 22.05
C SER A 228 -4.42 -12.04 21.90
N GLY A 229 -4.56 -11.42 20.72
CA GLY A 229 -5.55 -10.39 20.45
C GLY A 229 -5.05 -8.99 20.81
N ILE A 230 -5.92 -8.17 21.40
CA ILE A 230 -5.59 -6.79 21.80
C ILE A 230 -4.62 -6.81 22.99
N VAL A 231 -3.47 -6.15 22.85
CA VAL A 231 -2.42 -6.12 23.87
C VAL A 231 -1.75 -4.75 24.01
N THR A 232 -1.01 -4.59 25.09
CA THR A 232 -0.03 -3.50 25.30
C THR A 232 1.38 -4.08 25.31
N ASP A 233 2.40 -3.24 25.30
CA ASP A 233 3.76 -3.65 25.62
C ASP A 233 3.92 -4.05 27.10
N ALA A 234 5.14 -4.46 27.48
CA ALA A 234 5.47 -4.86 28.85
C ALA A 234 5.32 -3.74 29.90
N ALA A 235 5.30 -2.48 29.47
CA ALA A 235 5.09 -1.30 30.32
C ALA A 235 3.63 -0.85 30.36
N GLY A 236 2.71 -1.57 29.70
CA GLY A 236 1.29 -1.20 29.63
C GLY A 236 0.99 -0.09 28.62
N LYS A 237 1.91 0.20 27.69
CA LYS A 237 1.79 1.23 26.66
C LYS A 237 1.41 0.65 25.30
N GLY A 238 0.94 1.54 24.43
CA GLY A 238 0.63 1.29 23.03
C GLY A 238 -0.64 0.50 22.78
N ARG A 239 -1.31 0.84 21.69
CA ARG A 239 -2.49 0.11 21.21
C ARG A 239 -2.06 -0.92 20.16
N PHE A 240 -1.73 -2.12 20.60
CA PHE A 240 -1.29 -3.20 19.71
C PHE A 240 -2.39 -4.22 19.45
N TYR A 241 -2.27 -4.92 18.33
CA TYR A 241 -2.90 -6.21 18.10
C TYR A 241 -1.79 -7.24 17.88
N SER A 242 -1.81 -8.33 18.61
CA SER A 242 -0.80 -9.38 18.52
C SER A 242 -0.87 -10.06 17.14
N PRO A 243 0.27 -10.27 16.45
CA PRO A 243 0.29 -10.95 15.15
C PRO A 243 -0.46 -12.28 15.19
N THR A 244 -1.51 -12.40 14.37
CA THR A 244 -2.47 -13.52 14.46
C THR A 244 -2.57 -14.29 13.15
N LEU A 245 -2.16 -15.56 13.19
CA LEU A 245 -2.27 -16.51 12.11
C LEU A 245 -3.47 -17.44 12.33
N LEU A 246 -4.38 -17.51 11.36
CA LEU A 246 -5.55 -18.39 11.37
C LEU A 246 -5.41 -19.46 10.29
N ALA A 247 -5.63 -20.72 10.66
CA ALA A 247 -5.62 -21.86 9.74
C ALA A 247 -7.03 -22.42 9.54
N GLY A 248 -7.25 -23.08 8.40
CA GLY A 248 -8.55 -23.66 8.06
C GLY A 248 -9.59 -22.61 7.69
N CYS A 249 -9.13 -21.44 7.21
CA CYS A 249 -10.00 -20.37 6.76
C CYS A 249 -10.65 -20.71 5.43
N ASN A 250 -11.78 -20.06 5.14
CA ASN A 250 -12.46 -20.16 3.85
C ASN A 250 -13.26 -18.89 3.54
N GLY A 251 -13.77 -18.77 2.32
CA GLY A 251 -14.50 -17.59 1.82
C GLY A 251 -15.81 -17.24 2.53
N SER A 252 -16.26 -18.00 3.54
CA SER A 252 -17.38 -17.58 4.39
C SER A 252 -16.95 -16.69 5.57
N MET A 253 -15.66 -16.53 5.81
CA MET A 253 -15.09 -15.77 6.92
C MET A 253 -14.67 -14.37 6.48
N ASP A 254 -14.89 -13.37 7.35
CA ASP A 254 -14.61 -11.97 7.03
C ASP A 254 -13.11 -11.74 6.76
N ILE A 255 -12.24 -12.45 7.49
CA ILE A 255 -10.77 -12.46 7.30
C ILE A 255 -10.33 -12.85 5.87
N MET A 256 -11.18 -13.53 5.09
CA MET A 256 -10.86 -13.97 3.72
C MET A 256 -11.52 -13.09 2.64
N THR A 257 -12.36 -12.13 3.02
CA THR A 257 -13.23 -11.38 2.09
C THR A 257 -13.22 -9.86 2.30
N GLU A 258 -12.87 -9.39 3.50
CA GLU A 258 -12.81 -8.00 3.87
C GLU A 258 -11.37 -7.56 4.18
N GLU A 259 -11.09 -6.27 4.00
CA GLU A 259 -9.81 -5.67 4.35
C GLU A 259 -9.68 -5.64 5.89
N SER A 260 -8.65 -6.29 6.43
CA SER A 260 -8.39 -6.23 7.88
C SER A 260 -7.46 -5.07 8.23
N PHE A 261 -6.51 -4.73 7.34
CA PHE A 261 -5.58 -3.62 7.50
C PHE A 261 -4.81 -3.66 8.84
N GLY A 262 -4.35 -4.87 9.18
CA GLY A 262 -3.67 -5.15 10.44
C GLY A 262 -2.92 -6.48 10.40
N PRO A 263 -2.20 -6.85 11.48
CA PRO A 263 -1.26 -7.96 11.47
C PRO A 263 -1.98 -9.30 11.69
N ILE A 264 -3.04 -9.56 10.93
CA ILE A 264 -3.85 -10.78 10.99
C ILE A 264 -3.99 -11.37 9.60
N VAL A 265 -3.99 -12.69 9.48
CA VAL A 265 -4.18 -13.35 8.18
C VAL A 265 -4.87 -14.70 8.31
N GLY A 266 -5.76 -14.98 7.36
CA GLY A 266 -6.37 -16.29 7.16
C GLY A 266 -5.61 -17.11 6.11
N VAL A 267 -5.41 -18.40 6.39
CA VAL A 267 -4.79 -19.35 5.47
C VAL A 267 -5.80 -20.42 5.07
N GLU A 268 -6.00 -20.56 3.76
CA GLU A 268 -6.87 -21.55 3.15
C GLU A 268 -6.06 -22.58 2.34
N ARG A 269 -6.40 -23.86 2.50
CA ARG A 269 -5.81 -24.96 1.74
C ARG A 269 -6.46 -25.04 0.35
N VAL A 270 -5.66 -25.24 -0.68
CA VAL A 270 -6.13 -25.48 -2.06
C VAL A 270 -5.48 -26.71 -2.67
N SER A 271 -6.20 -27.40 -3.54
CA SER A 271 -5.79 -28.66 -4.17
C SER A 271 -5.13 -28.48 -5.54
N SER A 272 -5.21 -27.28 -6.13
CA SER A 272 -4.66 -27.00 -7.45
C SER A 272 -4.50 -25.50 -7.70
N ASP A 273 -3.69 -25.15 -8.70
CA ASP A 273 -3.57 -23.77 -9.18
C ASP A 273 -4.92 -23.21 -9.66
N ALA A 274 -5.73 -24.01 -10.35
CA ALA A 274 -7.02 -23.59 -10.87
C ALA A 274 -7.99 -23.19 -9.75
N GLU A 275 -7.98 -23.95 -8.64
CA GLU A 275 -8.73 -23.60 -7.44
C GLU A 275 -8.21 -22.31 -6.79
N ALA A 276 -6.88 -22.18 -6.67
CA ALA A 276 -6.26 -20.98 -6.09
C ALA A 276 -6.64 -19.72 -6.89
N ILE A 277 -6.45 -19.74 -8.21
CA ILE A 277 -6.78 -18.61 -9.09
C ILE A 277 -8.26 -18.25 -9.01
N LYS A 278 -9.16 -19.25 -8.97
CA LYS A 278 -10.59 -19.00 -8.79
C LYS A 278 -10.86 -18.24 -7.49
N LYS A 279 -10.28 -18.67 -6.37
CA LYS A 279 -10.47 -18.04 -5.05
C LYS A 279 -9.82 -16.66 -4.95
N ILE A 280 -8.61 -16.49 -5.50
CA ILE A 280 -7.93 -15.19 -5.59
C ILE A 280 -8.82 -14.18 -6.34
N ASN A 281 -9.40 -14.60 -7.46
CA ASN A 281 -10.29 -13.76 -8.26
C ASN A 281 -11.70 -13.60 -7.65
N ASP A 282 -12.06 -14.38 -6.63
CA ASP A 282 -13.30 -14.23 -5.88
C ASP A 282 -13.12 -13.17 -4.78
N SER A 283 -13.10 -11.92 -5.21
CA SER A 283 -12.98 -10.73 -4.35
C SER A 283 -13.55 -9.52 -5.05
N LYS A 284 -14.10 -8.58 -4.29
CA LYS A 284 -14.49 -7.27 -4.83
C LYS A 284 -13.29 -6.36 -5.09
N TYR A 285 -12.11 -6.71 -4.55
CA TYR A 285 -10.86 -5.98 -4.69
C TYR A 285 -9.95 -6.61 -5.77
N GLY A 286 -8.89 -5.89 -6.14
CA GLY A 286 -7.88 -6.34 -7.10
C GLY A 286 -6.74 -5.35 -7.23
N LEU A 287 -6.05 -5.04 -6.13
CA LEU A 287 -4.88 -4.15 -6.15
C LEU A 287 -3.62 -4.94 -6.53
N THR A 288 -3.24 -5.89 -5.69
CA THR A 288 -2.11 -6.78 -5.91
C THR A 288 -2.41 -8.26 -5.70
N ALA A 289 -1.48 -9.12 -6.11
CA ALA A 289 -1.46 -10.53 -5.74
C ALA A 289 -0.01 -11.02 -5.76
N SER A 290 0.30 -12.01 -4.93
CA SER A 290 1.65 -12.55 -4.81
C SER A 290 1.65 -14.04 -5.09
N ILE A 291 2.47 -14.50 -6.02
CA ILE A 291 2.64 -15.91 -6.36
C ILE A 291 4.03 -16.34 -5.90
N PHE A 292 4.11 -17.33 -5.03
CA PHE A 292 5.35 -17.96 -4.63
C PHE A 292 5.50 -19.28 -5.38
N SER A 293 6.53 -19.39 -6.20
CA SER A 293 6.82 -20.54 -7.08
C SER A 293 8.31 -20.56 -7.43
N SER A 294 8.84 -21.76 -7.69
CA SER A 294 10.21 -21.94 -8.17
C SER A 294 10.34 -21.78 -9.68
N ASP A 295 9.23 -21.92 -10.41
CA ASP A 295 9.14 -21.81 -11.87
C ASP A 295 8.57 -20.44 -12.30
N ARG A 296 9.40 -19.67 -13.01
CA ARG A 296 9.02 -18.35 -13.51
C ARG A 296 7.91 -18.40 -14.55
N GLU A 297 7.95 -19.35 -15.47
CA GLU A 297 6.96 -19.43 -16.55
C GLU A 297 5.61 -19.90 -15.99
N HIS A 298 5.64 -20.79 -15.00
CA HIS A 298 4.46 -21.15 -14.20
C HIS A 298 3.86 -19.94 -13.50
N ALA A 299 4.66 -19.19 -12.72
CA ALA A 299 4.20 -17.99 -12.04
C ALA A 299 3.62 -16.93 -12.99
N MET A 300 4.24 -16.73 -14.16
CA MET A 300 3.74 -15.82 -15.18
C MET A 300 2.42 -16.28 -15.81
N ALA A 301 2.28 -17.58 -16.09
CA ALA A 301 1.05 -18.16 -16.63
C ALA A 301 -0.12 -18.06 -15.65
N LEU A 302 0.15 -18.24 -14.35
CA LEU A 302 -0.81 -18.02 -13.28
C LEU A 302 -1.16 -16.52 -13.15
N GLY A 303 -0.14 -15.66 -13.12
CA GLY A 303 -0.33 -14.22 -12.98
C GLY A 303 -1.17 -13.59 -14.09
N ALA A 304 -1.07 -14.10 -15.32
CA ALA A 304 -1.90 -13.66 -16.45
C ALA A 304 -3.41 -13.93 -16.26
N GLN A 305 -3.78 -14.82 -15.33
CA GLN A 305 -5.17 -15.16 -15.02
C GLN A 305 -5.72 -14.39 -13.81
N ILE A 306 -4.85 -13.72 -13.05
CA ILE A 306 -5.24 -12.96 -11.86
C ILE A 306 -5.76 -11.57 -12.26
N SER A 307 -6.93 -11.21 -11.72
CA SER A 307 -7.55 -9.90 -11.89
C SER A 307 -7.04 -8.92 -10.82
N ALA A 308 -5.78 -8.54 -10.89
CA ALA A 308 -5.16 -7.53 -10.04
C ALA A 308 -4.33 -6.55 -10.88
N GLY A 309 -4.09 -5.34 -10.37
CA GLY A 309 -3.27 -4.37 -11.08
C GLY A 309 -1.77 -4.67 -11.05
N THR A 310 -1.29 -5.27 -9.96
CA THR A 310 0.09 -5.76 -9.83
C THR A 310 0.11 -7.22 -9.44
N VAL A 311 0.85 -8.07 -10.16
CA VAL A 311 1.10 -9.45 -9.73
C VAL A 311 2.59 -9.65 -9.49
N TYR A 312 2.93 -10.11 -8.30
CA TYR A 312 4.28 -10.38 -7.87
C TYR A 312 4.64 -11.85 -8.01
N MET A 313 5.92 -12.12 -8.23
CA MET A 313 6.53 -13.44 -8.06
C MET A 313 7.52 -13.39 -6.89
N ASN A 314 7.37 -14.28 -5.92
CA ASN A 314 8.27 -14.45 -4.76
C ASN A 314 8.54 -13.16 -3.96
N ARG A 315 7.54 -12.26 -3.89
CA ARG A 315 7.56 -11.03 -3.10
C ARG A 315 6.13 -10.52 -2.91
N CYS A 316 5.95 -9.58 -1.99
CA CYS A 316 4.70 -8.87 -1.72
C CYS A 316 5.03 -7.48 -1.16
N ASP A 317 4.01 -6.61 -0.98
CA ASP A 317 4.12 -5.31 -0.29
C ASP A 317 5.27 -4.39 -0.75
N VAL A 318 5.59 -4.39 -2.06
CA VAL A 318 6.69 -3.58 -2.63
C VAL A 318 6.28 -2.86 -3.90
N LEU A 319 6.43 -1.54 -3.90
CA LEU A 319 6.20 -0.70 -5.07
C LEU A 319 7.47 -0.50 -5.89
N ASP A 320 7.47 -1.00 -7.13
CA ASP A 320 8.47 -0.68 -8.15
C ASP A 320 8.03 0.59 -8.92
N PRO A 321 8.78 1.70 -8.84
CA PRO A 321 8.35 2.95 -9.44
C PRO A 321 8.51 3.02 -10.97
N TYR A 322 9.16 2.03 -11.60
CA TYR A 322 9.16 1.88 -13.06
C TYR A 322 7.90 1.20 -13.59
N LEU A 323 7.18 0.47 -12.74
CA LEU A 323 5.98 -0.26 -13.11
C LEU A 323 4.71 0.56 -12.79
N PRO A 324 3.65 0.41 -13.60
CA PRO A 324 2.38 1.08 -13.32
C PRO A 324 1.79 0.55 -12.01
N TRP A 325 1.33 1.46 -11.16
CA TRP A 325 0.56 1.12 -9.97
C TRP A 325 -0.90 1.43 -10.21
N THR A 326 -1.75 0.41 -10.17
CA THR A 326 -3.16 0.49 -10.51
C THR A 326 -3.92 -0.57 -9.75
N GLY A 327 -5.24 -0.39 -9.61
CA GLY A 327 -6.15 -1.38 -9.09
C GLY A 327 -7.26 -1.64 -10.10
N THR A 328 -7.94 -2.78 -9.94
CA THR A 328 -9.19 -3.08 -10.64
C THR A 328 -10.34 -3.22 -9.63
N ARG A 329 -11.57 -3.26 -10.14
CA ARG A 329 -12.79 -3.41 -9.32
C ARG A 329 -12.87 -2.31 -8.25
N ASP A 330 -13.12 -2.66 -7.00
CA ASP A 330 -13.28 -1.69 -5.92
C ASP A 330 -11.94 -1.13 -5.41
N SER A 331 -10.80 -1.69 -5.83
CA SER A 331 -9.47 -1.18 -5.49
C SER A 331 -9.09 0.09 -6.26
N GLY A 332 -9.93 0.52 -7.20
CA GLY A 332 -9.88 1.86 -7.77
C GLY A 332 -9.73 1.90 -9.29
N LYS A 333 -9.33 3.06 -9.79
CA LYS A 333 -9.24 3.37 -11.22
C LYS A 333 -8.11 4.37 -11.48
N GLY A 334 -7.53 4.31 -12.67
CA GLY A 334 -6.40 5.16 -13.05
C GLY A 334 -5.07 4.53 -12.66
N ILE A 335 -3.99 5.26 -12.93
CA ILE A 335 -2.61 4.76 -12.81
C ILE A 335 -1.78 5.80 -12.07
N SER A 336 -1.00 5.37 -11.11
CA SER A 336 0.12 6.13 -10.53
C SER A 336 1.45 5.42 -10.82
N LEU A 337 2.55 6.08 -10.49
CA LEU A 337 3.92 5.60 -10.79
C LEU A 337 4.19 5.36 -12.28
N SER A 338 5.41 4.95 -12.62
CA SER A 338 5.92 4.81 -13.98
C SER A 338 5.73 6.07 -14.85
N LYS A 339 6.07 5.95 -16.14
CA LYS A 339 5.72 6.99 -17.13
C LYS A 339 4.20 7.12 -17.34
N HIS A 340 3.43 6.09 -17.00
CA HIS A 340 1.98 6.08 -17.21
C HIS A 340 1.23 6.94 -16.19
N GLY A 341 1.76 7.12 -14.98
CA GLY A 341 1.15 7.95 -13.94
C GLY A 341 0.98 9.42 -14.35
N PHE A 342 1.84 9.93 -15.23
CA PHE A 342 1.69 11.29 -15.78
C PHE A 342 0.39 11.49 -16.58
N ARG A 343 -0.22 10.42 -17.09
CA ARG A 343 -1.50 10.51 -17.81
C ARG A 343 -2.66 10.95 -16.91
N GLY A 344 -2.60 10.65 -15.60
CA GLY A 344 -3.61 11.10 -14.64
C GLY A 344 -3.59 12.61 -14.42
N VAL A 345 -2.44 13.25 -14.62
CA VAL A 345 -2.20 14.68 -14.35
C VAL A 345 -1.96 15.51 -15.63
N THR A 346 -2.23 14.93 -16.80
CA THR A 346 -2.08 15.61 -18.11
C THR A 346 -3.32 15.39 -18.98
N LYS A 347 -3.52 16.25 -19.98
CA LYS A 347 -4.62 16.14 -20.95
C LYS A 347 -4.08 16.26 -22.38
N LEU A 348 -4.36 15.26 -23.21
CA LEU A 348 -4.00 15.27 -24.62
C LEU A 348 -4.82 16.33 -25.37
N LYS A 349 -4.15 17.04 -26.29
CA LYS A 349 -4.77 18.00 -27.22
C LYS A 349 -4.36 17.61 -28.64
N SER A 350 -5.34 17.32 -29.48
CA SER A 350 -5.11 17.17 -30.92
C SER A 350 -5.04 18.55 -31.59
N VAL A 351 -4.07 18.74 -32.47
CA VAL A 351 -3.95 19.91 -33.34
C VAL A 351 -3.89 19.40 -34.77
N SER A 352 -4.91 19.72 -35.57
CA SER A 352 -4.97 19.37 -36.98
C SER A 352 -4.85 20.64 -37.81
N ALA A 353 -3.85 20.69 -38.69
CA ALA A 353 -3.63 21.79 -39.62
C ALA A 353 -3.80 21.28 -41.06
N GLY A 354 -4.71 21.90 -41.82
CA GLY A 354 -4.92 21.57 -43.23
C GLY A 354 -3.77 22.12 -44.09
N VAL A 355 -3.35 21.35 -45.09
CA VAL A 355 -2.48 21.86 -46.16
C VAL A 355 -3.38 22.54 -47.19
N LEU A 356 -3.11 23.81 -47.52
CA LEU A 356 -3.73 24.45 -48.68
C LEU A 356 -3.21 23.72 -49.92
N LEU A 357 -4.01 22.85 -50.52
CA LEU A 357 -3.78 22.39 -51.89
C LEU A 357 -3.99 23.63 -52.79
N MET A 358 -2.90 24.29 -53.17
CA MET A 358 -2.91 25.21 -54.29
C MET A 358 -3.15 24.37 -55.55
N LEU A 359 -4.38 24.41 -56.07
CA LEU A 359 -4.74 23.90 -57.40
C LEU A 359 -4.33 24.90 -58.48
#